data_AF-A0A519VAI6-F1
#
_entry.id   AF-A0A519VAI6-F1
#
_cell.length_a   1.000
_cell.length_b   1.000
_cell.length_c   1.000
_cell.angle_alpha   90.00
_cell.angle_beta   90.00
_cell.angle_gamma   90.00
#
_symmetry.space_group_name_H-M   'P 1'
#
loop_
_entity.id
_entity.type
_entity.pdbx_description
1 polymer ?
#
loop_
_entity_poly.entity_id
_entity_poly.type
_entity_poly.pdbx_seq_one_letter_code
_entity_poly.pdbx_strand_id
1 'polypeptide(L)'
;MKNITRIFLSLMCLSLYSCASAQEATQTTQKIDELAEKMLVYQLSNGAWPKQLVGGIVVKYELPLTDALLAKIKATDYMHATIDNKATSREINALVKAYKTTQNKSYLVAAEKGIDYLFKAQYANGGWPQYYPDKSSYRAEITYNDDAMINVLNIMLNIATQTNDFEVVNKAYIAKAEDAVKRGLDCILKTQINQNGKLTIWAAQYDQNTLKPAKARNFEPASLSTSESVGIVKFLMRLKSPSPA
;
A
#
# COMPACT_ATOMS: atom_id res chain seq x y z
N MET A 1 81.31 9.62 48.52
CA MET A 1 81.33 10.77 49.44
C MET A 1 80.61 11.92 48.76
N LYS A 2 79.63 12.52 49.47
CA LYS A 2 79.26 13.96 49.53
C LYS A 2 79.40 14.80 48.24
N ASN A 3 78.50 15.68 47.81
CA ASN A 3 77.29 16.32 48.34
C ASN A 3 76.85 17.30 47.21
N ILE A 4 75.57 17.36 46.80
CA ILE A 4 74.54 18.34 47.20
C ILE A 4 74.50 19.68 46.39
N THR A 5 73.30 19.97 45.82
CA THR A 5 72.67 21.27 45.43
C THR A 5 73.21 22.07 44.22
N ARG A 6 72.44 22.83 43.41
CA ARG A 6 71.06 23.40 43.52
C ARG A 6 70.55 23.88 42.12
N ILE A 7 69.27 23.58 41.82
CA ILE A 7 68.17 24.43 41.31
C ILE A 7 68.44 25.45 40.16
N PHE A 8 67.69 25.34 39.05
CA PHE A 8 66.76 26.40 38.59
C PHE A 8 65.63 25.85 37.69
N LEU A 9 64.43 26.31 38.04
CA LEU A 9 63.11 26.05 37.47
C LEU A 9 62.92 26.91 36.20
N SER A 10 62.37 26.37 35.12
CA SER A 10 61.58 27.19 34.18
C SER A 10 60.51 26.33 33.49
N LEU A 11 59.26 26.59 33.87
CA LEU A 11 58.05 26.23 33.12
C LEU A 11 58.02 27.07 31.84
N MET A 12 57.70 26.46 30.70
CA MET A 12 56.89 27.17 29.70
C MET A 12 56.00 26.21 28.91
N CYS A 13 54.73 26.60 28.86
CA CYS A 13 53.56 25.84 28.48
C CYS A 13 53.47 25.43 27.00
N LEU A 14 52.70 24.37 26.78
CA LEU A 14 52.13 23.92 25.53
C LEU A 14 51.36 25.01 24.76
N SER A 15 51.40 24.92 23.43
CA SER A 15 50.19 25.04 22.61
C SER A 15 50.33 24.23 21.31
N LEU A 16 49.94 22.96 21.36
CA LEU A 16 49.60 22.19 20.16
C LEU A 16 48.26 22.71 19.65
N TYR A 17 48.27 23.51 18.58
CA TYR A 17 47.07 23.85 17.85
C TYR A 17 46.57 22.62 17.09
N SER A 18 45.67 21.86 17.71
CA SER A 18 44.80 20.92 17.00
C SER A 18 43.71 21.73 16.29
N CYS A 19 43.82 21.90 14.98
CA CYS A 19 42.69 22.29 14.15
C CYS A 19 41.69 21.13 14.10
N ALA A 20 40.85 21.02 15.12
CA ALA A 20 39.61 20.27 15.03
C ALA A 20 38.63 21.12 14.24
N SER A 21 38.50 20.83 12.95
CA SER A 21 37.34 21.27 12.18
C SER A 21 36.12 20.54 12.72
N ALA A 22 35.34 21.23 13.57
CA ALA A 22 34.03 20.79 13.97
C ALA A 22 33.14 20.83 12.72
N GLN A 23 32.99 19.69 12.05
CA GLN A 23 31.91 19.48 11.10
C GLN A 23 30.63 19.40 11.94
N GLU A 24 29.94 20.53 12.10
CA GLU A 24 28.57 20.53 12.59
C GLU A 24 27.75 19.69 11.60
N ALA A 25 27.53 18.42 11.95
CA ALA A 25 26.54 17.60 11.30
C ALA A 25 25.20 18.29 11.55
N THR A 26 24.72 19.02 10.55
CA THR A 26 23.40 19.62 10.55
C THR A 26 22.43 18.45 10.66
N GLN A 27 21.95 18.18 11.88
CA GLN A 27 20.99 17.14 12.16
C GLN A 27 19.67 17.60 11.53
N THR A 28 19.55 17.38 10.23
CA THR A 28 18.35 17.71 9.47
C THR A 28 17.30 16.74 9.95
N THR A 29 16.45 17.19 10.88
CA THR A 29 15.28 16.41 11.31
C THR A 29 14.49 16.07 10.06
N GLN A 30 14.46 14.79 9.70
CA GLN A 30 13.72 14.31 8.54
C GLN A 30 12.26 14.73 8.71
N LYS A 31 11.70 15.43 7.71
CA LYS A 31 10.31 15.85 7.75
C LYS A 31 9.42 14.61 7.83
N ILE A 32 8.40 14.66 8.69
CA ILE A 32 7.44 13.57 8.89
C ILE A 32 6.03 13.99 8.46
N ASP A 33 5.20 12.99 8.15
CA ASP A 33 3.76 13.12 7.97
C ASP A 33 3.09 12.23 9.04
N GLU A 34 2.28 12.83 9.92
CA GLU A 34 1.73 12.13 11.08
C GLU A 34 0.84 10.94 10.70
N LEU A 35 0.11 11.05 9.59
CA LEU A 35 -0.72 9.96 9.10
C LEU A 35 0.16 8.83 8.54
N ALA A 36 1.20 9.18 7.76
CA ALA A 36 2.15 8.23 7.23
C ALA A 36 2.88 7.46 8.35
N GLU A 37 3.33 8.13 9.40
CA GLU A 37 3.95 7.50 10.58
C GLU A 37 3.03 6.43 11.19
N LYS A 38 1.74 6.76 11.35
CA LYS A 38 0.77 5.77 11.84
C LYS A 38 0.60 4.63 10.85
N MET A 39 0.49 4.90 9.55
CA MET A 39 0.35 3.84 8.54
C MET A 39 1.53 2.86 8.54
N LEU A 40 2.76 3.32 8.79
CA LEU A 40 3.93 2.43 8.94
C LEU A 40 3.75 1.43 10.08
N VAL A 41 3.21 1.87 11.22
CA VAL A 41 2.99 1.02 12.40
C VAL A 41 1.97 -0.10 12.12
N TYR A 42 0.97 0.17 11.29
CA TYR A 42 -0.09 -0.79 10.95
C TYR A 42 0.27 -1.75 9.80
N GLN A 43 1.41 -1.57 9.13
CA GLN A 43 1.77 -2.40 7.98
C GLN A 43 2.04 -3.85 8.43
N LEU A 44 1.39 -4.81 7.78
CA LEU A 44 1.55 -6.23 8.06
C LEU A 44 2.85 -6.77 7.45
N SER A 45 3.30 -7.94 7.91
CA SER A 45 4.56 -8.54 7.46
C SER A 45 4.60 -8.90 5.98
N ASN A 46 3.45 -9.02 5.30
CA ASN A 46 3.36 -9.23 3.86
C ASN A 46 3.30 -7.93 3.03
N GLY A 47 3.39 -6.76 3.68
CA GLY A 47 3.40 -5.44 3.04
C GLY A 47 2.04 -4.75 2.90
N ALA A 48 0.94 -5.46 3.12
CA ALA A 48 -0.41 -4.91 3.05
C ALA A 48 -0.90 -4.34 4.38
N TRP A 49 -2.13 -3.85 4.38
CA TRP A 49 -2.81 -3.34 5.56
C TRP A 49 -4.12 -4.08 5.83
N PRO A 50 -4.51 -4.21 7.11
CA PRO A 50 -5.82 -4.74 7.47
C PRO A 50 -6.87 -3.63 7.46
N LYS A 51 -8.14 -3.99 7.23
CA LYS A 51 -9.27 -3.11 7.58
C LYS A 51 -9.64 -3.20 9.07
N GLN A 52 -9.32 -4.33 9.68
CA GLN A 52 -9.60 -4.67 11.07
C GLN A 52 -8.42 -5.43 11.67
N LEU A 53 -8.05 -5.06 12.88
CA LEU A 53 -7.07 -5.79 13.69
C LEU A 53 -7.70 -7.07 14.27
N VAL A 54 -6.85 -7.91 14.85
CA VAL A 54 -7.27 -9.09 15.61
C VAL A 54 -8.35 -8.74 16.64
N GLY A 55 -9.42 -9.54 16.66
CA GLY A 55 -10.61 -9.28 17.48
C GLY A 55 -11.62 -8.30 16.86
N GLY A 56 -11.48 -7.98 15.57
CA GLY A 56 -12.48 -7.19 14.81
C GLY A 56 -12.41 -5.68 15.03
N ILE A 57 -11.32 -5.18 15.62
CA ILE A 57 -11.14 -3.76 15.91
C ILE A 57 -10.86 -3.03 14.60
N VAL A 58 -11.77 -2.15 14.18
CA VAL A 58 -11.64 -1.37 12.94
C VAL A 58 -10.43 -0.44 13.02
N VAL A 59 -9.63 -0.40 11.95
CA VAL A 59 -8.48 0.51 11.84
C VAL A 59 -8.96 1.96 11.75
N LYS A 60 -8.42 2.80 12.63
CA LYS A 60 -8.75 4.22 12.78
C LYS A 60 -7.47 5.01 13.07
N TYR A 61 -6.94 5.69 12.07
CA TYR A 61 -5.67 6.42 12.19
C TYR A 61 -5.79 7.71 13.00
N GLU A 62 -7.00 8.19 13.27
CA GLU A 62 -7.23 9.32 14.16
C GLU A 62 -6.95 8.99 15.64
N LEU A 63 -6.97 7.71 16.02
CA LEU A 63 -6.75 7.30 17.40
C LEU A 63 -5.27 7.44 17.82
N PRO A 64 -4.99 7.70 19.11
CA PRO A 64 -3.63 7.65 19.64
C PRO A 64 -3.12 6.20 19.73
N LEU A 65 -1.83 6.00 19.46
CA LEU A 65 -1.15 4.71 19.56
C LEU A 65 -0.86 4.34 21.02
N THR A 66 -1.91 3.99 21.77
CA THR A 66 -1.76 3.47 23.15
C THR A 66 -1.06 2.11 23.17
N ASP A 67 -0.44 1.72 24.28
CA ASP A 67 0.21 0.41 24.42
C ASP A 67 -0.74 -0.76 24.11
N ALA A 68 -2.01 -0.65 24.53
CA ALA A 68 -3.04 -1.63 24.25
C ALA A 68 -3.32 -1.76 22.74
N LEU A 69 -3.38 -0.64 22.02
CA LEU A 69 -3.58 -0.63 20.58
C LEU A 69 -2.34 -1.17 19.84
N LEU A 70 -1.14 -0.76 20.26
CA LEU A 70 0.12 -1.28 19.71
C LEU A 70 0.22 -2.80 19.88
N ALA A 71 -0.20 -3.34 21.03
CA ALA A 71 -0.25 -4.78 21.26
C ALA A 71 -1.22 -5.48 20.27
N LYS A 72 -2.37 -4.88 19.98
CA LYS A 72 -3.33 -5.42 19.00
C LYS A 72 -2.80 -5.34 17.57
N ILE A 73 -2.15 -4.25 17.19
CA ILE A 73 -1.50 -4.10 15.88
C ILE A 73 -0.44 -5.19 15.71
N LYS A 74 0.47 -5.32 16.67
CA LYS A 74 1.54 -6.32 16.65
C LYS A 74 1.02 -7.76 16.61
N ALA A 75 -0.12 -8.03 17.25
CA ALA A 75 -0.75 -9.35 17.26
C ALA A 75 -1.58 -9.65 16.00
N THR A 76 -1.81 -8.66 15.13
CA THR A 76 -2.55 -8.85 13.88
C THR A 76 -1.62 -9.44 12.82
N ASP A 77 -1.91 -10.65 12.38
CA ASP A 77 -1.10 -11.35 11.39
C ASP A 77 -1.41 -10.91 9.95
N TYR A 78 -0.58 -11.39 9.01
CA TYR A 78 -0.71 -11.09 7.60
C TYR A 78 -1.98 -11.68 6.94
N MET A 79 -2.71 -12.58 7.59
CA MET A 79 -3.97 -13.13 7.06
C MET A 79 -5.10 -12.09 7.08
N HIS A 80 -4.92 -10.98 7.81
CA HIS A 80 -5.85 -9.85 7.84
C HIS A 80 -5.64 -8.87 6.69
N ALA A 81 -4.62 -9.07 5.85
CA ALA A 81 -4.36 -8.23 4.69
C ALA A 81 -5.52 -8.27 3.69
N THR A 82 -5.98 -7.09 3.29
CA THR A 82 -7.18 -6.95 2.46
C THR A 82 -7.15 -5.68 1.61
N ILE A 83 -7.92 -5.70 0.54
CA ILE A 83 -8.23 -4.51 -0.28
C ILE A 83 -9.64 -3.94 0.00
N ASP A 84 -10.36 -4.57 0.93
CA ASP A 84 -11.70 -4.18 1.37
C ASP A 84 -11.68 -2.87 2.17
N ASN A 85 -12.77 -2.09 2.14
CA ASN A 85 -12.88 -0.78 2.79
C ASN A 85 -11.68 0.15 2.51
N LYS A 86 -11.13 0.08 1.29
CA LYS A 86 -9.95 0.82 0.83
C LYS A 86 -8.66 0.48 1.57
N ALA A 87 -8.62 -0.57 2.40
CA ALA A 87 -7.38 -1.02 3.02
C ALA A 87 -6.35 -1.35 1.93
N THR A 88 -5.08 -1.19 2.27
CA THR A 88 -3.93 -1.29 1.37
C THR A 88 -3.87 -0.18 0.32
N SER A 89 -4.95 0.08 -0.42
CA SER A 89 -4.98 1.11 -1.45
C SER A 89 -4.90 2.54 -0.87
N ARG A 90 -5.61 2.84 0.22
CA ARG A 90 -5.54 4.12 0.93
C ARG A 90 -4.12 4.40 1.40
N GLU A 91 -3.49 3.40 2.03
CA GLU A 91 -2.16 3.52 2.61
C GLU A 91 -1.09 3.72 1.55
N ILE A 92 -1.12 2.96 0.45
CA ILE A 92 -0.19 3.15 -0.68
C ILE A 92 -0.27 4.59 -1.21
N ASN A 93 -1.47 5.09 -1.50
CA ASN A 93 -1.64 6.45 -2.04
C ASN A 93 -1.17 7.51 -1.04
N ALA A 94 -1.50 7.37 0.25
CA ALA A 94 -1.10 8.32 1.28
C ALA A 94 0.43 8.32 1.48
N LEU A 95 1.08 7.16 1.48
CA LEU A 95 2.52 7.02 1.67
C LEU A 95 3.32 7.54 0.48
N VAL A 96 2.87 7.30 -0.76
CA VAL A 96 3.49 7.87 -1.97
C VAL A 96 3.42 9.41 -1.93
N LYS A 97 2.25 9.96 -1.59
CA LYS A 97 2.06 11.41 -1.43
C LYS A 97 2.90 11.99 -0.30
N ALA A 98 2.97 11.31 0.85
CA ALA A 98 3.81 11.71 1.98
C ALA A 98 5.28 11.73 1.57
N TYR A 99 5.77 10.72 0.86
CA TYR A 99 7.15 10.69 0.35
C TYR A 99 7.47 11.91 -0.52
N LYS A 100 6.59 12.28 -1.46
CA LYS A 100 6.79 13.47 -2.31
C LYS A 100 7.06 14.74 -1.50
N THR A 101 6.34 14.93 -0.39
CA THR A 101 6.40 16.15 0.41
C THR A 101 7.46 16.15 1.50
N THR A 102 7.92 14.97 1.92
CA THR A 102 8.83 14.79 3.06
C THR A 102 10.21 14.24 2.67
N GLN A 103 10.29 13.56 1.53
CA GLN A 103 11.43 12.76 1.10
C GLN A 103 11.82 11.66 2.12
N ASN A 104 10.89 11.27 3.00
CA ASN A 104 11.12 10.19 3.95
C ASN A 104 11.03 8.82 3.26
N LYS A 105 12.18 8.23 2.98
CA LYS A 105 12.32 6.95 2.26
C LYS A 105 11.54 5.79 2.89
N SER A 106 11.29 5.83 4.21
CA SER A 106 10.50 4.78 4.87
C SER A 106 9.07 4.70 4.32
N TYR A 107 8.47 5.84 3.95
CA TYR A 107 7.14 5.88 3.35
C TYR A 107 7.11 5.24 1.97
N LEU A 108 8.10 5.55 1.12
CA LEU A 108 8.20 4.94 -0.20
C LEU A 108 8.43 3.42 -0.10
N VAL A 109 9.34 2.99 0.77
CA VAL A 109 9.61 1.56 1.00
C VAL A 109 8.34 0.83 1.47
N ALA A 110 7.57 1.42 2.36
CA ALA A 110 6.31 0.83 2.81
C ALA A 110 5.27 0.79 1.69
N ALA A 111 5.11 1.86 0.91
CA ALA A 111 4.21 1.87 -0.25
C ALA A 111 4.57 0.79 -1.27
N GLU A 112 5.86 0.63 -1.59
CA GLU A 112 6.36 -0.37 -2.54
C GLU A 112 6.13 -1.80 -2.06
N LYS A 113 6.23 -2.08 -0.76
CA LYS A 113 5.83 -3.38 -0.18
C LYS A 113 4.33 -3.65 -0.36
N GLY A 114 3.50 -2.62 -0.22
CA GLY A 114 2.06 -2.72 -0.51
C GLY A 114 1.78 -3.00 -1.99
N ILE A 115 2.53 -2.35 -2.89
CA ILE A 115 2.43 -2.59 -4.34
C ILE A 115 2.85 -4.03 -4.68
N ASP A 116 3.93 -4.53 -4.10
CA ASP A 116 4.37 -5.93 -4.27
C ASP A 116 3.31 -6.93 -3.80
N TYR A 117 2.61 -6.63 -2.70
CA TYR A 117 1.48 -7.42 -2.26
C TYR A 117 0.37 -7.47 -3.32
N LEU A 118 0.01 -6.31 -3.90
CA LEU A 118 -1.04 -6.24 -4.92
C LEU A 118 -0.65 -7.04 -6.18
N PHE A 119 0.62 -7.01 -6.60
CA PHE A 119 1.10 -7.86 -7.69
C PHE A 119 1.00 -9.35 -7.37
N LYS A 120 1.36 -9.76 -6.15
CA LYS A 120 1.27 -11.16 -5.71
C LYS A 120 -0.17 -11.66 -5.59
N ALA A 121 -1.10 -10.77 -5.22
CA ALA A 121 -2.49 -11.12 -5.01
C ALA A 121 -3.30 -11.27 -6.32
N GLN A 122 -2.81 -10.74 -7.45
CA GLN A 122 -3.54 -10.82 -8.72
C GLN A 122 -3.62 -12.27 -9.20
N TYR A 123 -4.83 -12.73 -9.53
CA TYR A 123 -5.05 -14.04 -10.13
C TYR A 123 -4.59 -14.09 -11.59
N ALA A 124 -4.37 -15.31 -12.09
CA ALA A 124 -3.99 -15.54 -13.49
C ALA A 124 -5.04 -15.01 -14.49
N ASN A 125 -6.32 -15.01 -14.11
CA ASN A 125 -7.41 -14.42 -14.90
C ASN A 125 -7.53 -12.90 -14.76
N GLY A 126 -6.66 -12.25 -13.98
CA GLY A 126 -6.58 -10.81 -13.83
C GLY A 126 -7.39 -10.20 -12.70
N GLY A 127 -8.26 -10.96 -12.04
CA GLY A 127 -9.02 -10.48 -10.89
C GLY A 127 -8.19 -10.39 -9.61
N TRP A 128 -8.73 -9.71 -8.60
CA TRP A 128 -8.14 -9.63 -7.25
C TRP A 128 -9.11 -10.14 -6.19
N PRO A 129 -8.64 -10.94 -5.23
CA PRO A 129 -9.45 -11.32 -4.08
C PRO A 129 -9.67 -10.18 -3.10
N GLN A 130 -10.70 -10.28 -2.27
CA GLN A 130 -10.93 -9.36 -1.16
C GLN A 130 -9.78 -9.45 -0.13
N TYR A 131 -9.32 -10.65 0.21
CA TYR A 131 -8.19 -10.90 1.11
C TYR A 131 -7.12 -11.74 0.42
N TYR A 132 -5.85 -11.55 0.81
CA TYR A 132 -4.76 -12.42 0.40
C TYR A 132 -3.72 -12.48 1.53
N PRO A 133 -3.20 -13.66 1.91
CA PRO A 133 -3.39 -14.98 1.28
C PRO A 133 -4.61 -15.76 1.82
N ASP A 134 -5.46 -15.17 2.66
CA ASP A 134 -6.68 -15.82 3.12
C ASP A 134 -7.67 -16.01 1.97
N LYS A 135 -7.99 -17.29 1.68
CA LYS A 135 -8.93 -17.70 0.62
C LYS A 135 -10.20 -18.33 1.18
N SER A 136 -10.52 -18.08 2.44
CA SER A 136 -11.72 -18.64 3.07
C SER A 136 -13.00 -17.96 2.55
N SER A 137 -14.02 -18.77 2.23
CA SER A 137 -15.34 -18.26 1.84
C SER A 137 -15.28 -17.23 0.70
N TYR A 138 -16.11 -16.19 0.75
CA TYR A 138 -16.16 -15.13 -0.27
C TYR A 138 -14.90 -14.26 -0.32
N ARG A 139 -13.96 -14.41 0.64
CA ARG A 139 -12.74 -13.60 0.67
C ARG A 139 -11.82 -13.86 -0.52
N ALA A 140 -11.92 -15.06 -1.09
CA ALA A 140 -11.15 -15.46 -2.28
C ALA A 140 -11.72 -14.90 -3.58
N GLU A 141 -12.97 -14.42 -3.58
CA GLU A 141 -13.67 -14.06 -4.81
C GLU A 141 -13.11 -12.79 -5.42
N ILE A 142 -13.21 -12.70 -6.75
CA ILE A 142 -12.87 -11.48 -7.48
C ILE A 142 -13.81 -10.39 -6.98
N THR A 143 -13.27 -9.36 -6.36
CA THR A 143 -14.07 -8.43 -5.55
C THR A 143 -14.08 -7.03 -6.15
N TYR A 144 -15.24 -6.64 -6.69
CA TYR A 144 -15.53 -5.24 -7.03
C TYR A 144 -16.11 -4.46 -5.86
N ASN A 145 -16.77 -5.15 -4.91
CA ASN A 145 -17.35 -4.58 -3.69
C ASN A 145 -16.43 -3.53 -3.03
N ASP A 146 -17.02 -2.39 -2.65
CA ASP A 146 -16.34 -1.24 -2.05
C ASP A 146 -15.21 -0.68 -2.94
N ASP A 147 -15.41 -0.74 -4.26
CA ASP A 147 -14.42 -0.39 -5.29
C ASP A 147 -13.08 -1.15 -5.15
N ALA A 148 -13.04 -2.30 -4.46
CA ALA A 148 -11.78 -2.93 -4.04
C ALA A 148 -10.81 -3.17 -5.21
N MET A 149 -11.23 -3.95 -6.22
CA MET A 149 -10.42 -4.16 -7.43
C MET A 149 -10.18 -2.89 -8.23
N ILE A 150 -11.13 -1.94 -8.24
CA ILE A 150 -10.99 -0.67 -8.98
C ILE A 150 -9.91 0.22 -8.37
N ASN A 151 -9.82 0.28 -7.04
CA ASN A 151 -8.76 1.01 -6.34
C ASN A 151 -7.38 0.42 -6.64
N VAL A 152 -7.26 -0.91 -6.72
CA VAL A 152 -6.03 -1.58 -7.13
C VAL A 152 -5.67 -1.22 -8.58
N LEU A 153 -6.62 -1.31 -9.50
CA LEU A 153 -6.40 -0.96 -10.91
C LEU A 153 -6.00 0.49 -11.10
N ASN A 154 -6.54 1.42 -10.29
CA ASN A 154 -6.12 2.81 -10.30
C ASN A 154 -4.66 2.98 -9.89
N ILE A 155 -4.19 2.25 -8.88
CA ILE A 155 -2.77 2.24 -8.48
C ILE A 155 -1.90 1.71 -9.63
N MET A 156 -2.27 0.57 -10.22
CA MET A 156 -1.51 0.00 -11.34
C MET A 156 -1.46 0.94 -12.53
N LEU A 157 -2.59 1.56 -12.88
CA LEU A 157 -2.65 2.54 -13.96
C LEU A 157 -1.76 3.76 -13.65
N ASN A 158 -1.81 4.28 -12.42
CA ASN A 158 -0.97 5.41 -12.02
C ASN A 158 0.54 5.10 -12.08
N ILE A 159 0.94 3.87 -11.72
CA ILE A 159 2.32 3.40 -11.87
C ILE A 159 2.70 3.33 -13.35
N ALA A 160 1.87 2.68 -14.17
CA ALA A 160 2.12 2.51 -15.60
C ALA A 160 2.23 3.85 -16.35
N THR A 161 1.39 4.83 -15.99
CA THR A 161 1.38 6.16 -16.64
C THR A 161 2.22 7.20 -15.90
N GLN A 162 2.83 6.84 -14.77
CA GLN A 162 3.62 7.74 -13.91
C GLN A 162 2.85 9.03 -13.54
N THR A 163 1.61 8.88 -13.08
CA THR A 163 0.73 10.00 -12.70
C THR A 163 0.28 9.90 -11.24
N ASN A 164 -0.29 10.99 -10.71
CA ASN A 164 -0.83 11.03 -9.34
C ASN A 164 0.24 10.69 -8.28
N ASP A 165 1.42 11.30 -8.39
CA ASP A 165 2.58 11.13 -7.52
C ASP A 165 3.35 9.80 -7.67
N PHE A 166 2.87 8.85 -8.48
CA PHE A 166 3.51 7.53 -8.65
C PHE A 166 4.79 7.56 -9.49
N GLU A 167 5.22 8.70 -10.04
CA GLU A 167 6.51 8.81 -10.74
C GLU A 167 7.74 8.56 -9.85
N VAL A 168 7.54 8.58 -8.53
CA VAL A 168 8.59 8.30 -7.52
C VAL A 168 8.79 6.82 -7.22
N VAL A 169 7.82 5.98 -7.56
CA VAL A 169 7.87 4.53 -7.34
C VAL A 169 8.93 3.92 -8.27
N ASN A 170 9.53 2.81 -7.83
CA ASN A 170 10.50 2.06 -8.61
C ASN A 170 10.02 1.81 -10.05
N LYS A 171 10.76 2.35 -11.02
CA LYS A 171 10.45 2.24 -12.46
C LYS A 171 10.37 0.80 -12.97
N ALA A 172 10.99 -0.16 -12.27
CA ALA A 172 10.86 -1.58 -12.59
C ALA A 172 9.42 -2.11 -12.43
N TYR A 173 8.52 -1.37 -11.77
CA TYR A 173 7.11 -1.74 -11.64
C TYR A 173 6.26 -1.34 -12.83
N ILE A 174 6.73 -0.47 -13.73
CA ILE A 174 5.95 0.02 -14.88
C ILE A 174 5.44 -1.15 -15.74
N ALA A 175 6.33 -2.00 -16.24
CA ALA A 175 5.95 -3.13 -17.09
C ALA A 175 5.02 -4.14 -16.36
N LYS A 176 5.25 -4.37 -15.06
CA LYS A 176 4.37 -5.23 -14.25
C LYS A 176 2.98 -4.62 -14.08
N ALA A 177 2.91 -3.31 -13.90
CA ALA A 177 1.67 -2.58 -13.74
C ALA A 177 0.87 -2.52 -15.05
N GLU A 178 1.53 -2.31 -16.19
CA GLU A 178 0.89 -2.39 -17.52
C GLU A 178 0.26 -3.75 -17.77
N ASP A 179 0.99 -4.83 -17.49
CA ASP A 179 0.50 -6.20 -17.59
C ASP A 179 -0.65 -6.48 -16.60
N ALA A 180 -0.53 -6.01 -15.36
CA ALA A 180 -1.59 -6.13 -14.36
C ALA A 180 -2.87 -5.40 -14.77
N VAL A 181 -2.77 -4.17 -15.30
CA VAL A 181 -3.91 -3.41 -15.84
C VAL A 181 -4.53 -4.16 -17.01
N LYS A 182 -3.73 -4.66 -17.95
CA LYS A 182 -4.21 -5.40 -19.11
C LYS A 182 -5.02 -6.63 -18.69
N ARG A 183 -4.50 -7.45 -17.78
CA ARG A 183 -5.22 -8.62 -17.26
C ARG A 183 -6.48 -8.23 -16.48
N GLY A 184 -6.40 -7.19 -15.65
CA GLY A 184 -7.58 -6.75 -14.90
C GLY A 184 -8.68 -6.17 -15.78
N LEU A 185 -8.33 -5.52 -16.88
CA LEU A 185 -9.29 -5.10 -17.91
C LEU A 185 -9.94 -6.30 -18.59
N ASP A 186 -9.16 -7.32 -18.98
CA ASP A 186 -9.69 -8.57 -19.52
C ASP A 186 -10.65 -9.26 -18.55
N CYS A 187 -10.33 -9.27 -17.25
CA CYS A 187 -11.24 -9.75 -16.20
C CYS A 187 -12.54 -8.94 -16.14
N ILE A 188 -12.47 -7.60 -16.16
CA ILE A 188 -13.66 -6.74 -16.17
C ILE A 188 -14.56 -7.06 -17.37
N LEU A 189 -13.99 -7.19 -18.57
CA LEU A 189 -14.76 -7.46 -19.78
C LEU A 189 -15.39 -8.87 -19.74
N LYS A 190 -14.64 -9.89 -19.29
CA LYS A 190 -15.14 -11.27 -19.17
C LYS A 190 -16.22 -11.45 -18.10
N THR A 191 -16.22 -10.58 -17.09
CA THR A 191 -17.23 -10.62 -16.02
C THR A 191 -18.43 -9.72 -16.30
N GLN A 192 -18.42 -8.90 -17.36
CA GLN A 192 -19.59 -8.09 -17.70
C GLN A 192 -20.78 -8.99 -18.05
N ILE A 193 -21.91 -8.77 -17.39
CA ILE A 193 -23.04 -9.68 -17.51
C ILE A 193 -23.77 -9.46 -18.83
N ASN A 194 -23.97 -10.53 -19.57
CA ASN A 194 -24.79 -10.56 -20.77
C ASN A 194 -26.20 -11.06 -20.43
N GLN A 195 -27.21 -10.21 -20.60
CA GLN A 195 -28.61 -10.59 -20.47
C GLN A 195 -29.26 -10.60 -21.86
N ASN A 196 -29.53 -11.81 -22.37
CA ASN A 196 -30.21 -12.02 -23.66
C ASN A 196 -29.54 -11.32 -24.85
N GLY A 197 -28.21 -11.43 -24.96
CA GLY A 197 -27.42 -10.83 -26.03
C GLY A 197 -27.05 -9.36 -25.78
N LYS A 198 -27.43 -8.78 -24.64
CA LYS A 198 -27.11 -7.39 -24.28
C LYS A 198 -26.18 -7.35 -23.08
N LEU A 199 -25.01 -6.72 -23.25
CA LEU A 199 -24.11 -6.41 -22.14
C LEU A 199 -24.79 -5.39 -21.21
N THR A 200 -24.73 -5.65 -19.91
CA THR A 200 -25.33 -4.80 -18.88
C THR A 200 -24.25 -4.28 -17.93
N ILE A 201 -24.35 -4.64 -16.64
CA ILE A 201 -23.48 -4.17 -15.57
C ILE A 201 -22.77 -5.36 -14.91
N TRP A 202 -22.21 -5.17 -13.71
CA TRP A 202 -21.49 -6.20 -12.98
C TRP A 202 -22.16 -6.54 -11.66
N ALA A 203 -21.90 -7.73 -11.14
CA ALA A 203 -22.11 -8.09 -9.75
C ALA A 203 -20.99 -7.53 -8.85
N ALA A 204 -21.22 -7.53 -7.53
CA ALA A 204 -20.24 -7.05 -6.56
C ALA A 204 -19.03 -8.00 -6.40
N GLN A 205 -19.22 -9.30 -6.64
CA GLN A 205 -18.15 -10.28 -6.63
C GLN A 205 -18.41 -11.44 -7.61
N TYR A 206 -17.33 -12.08 -8.03
CA TYR A 206 -17.34 -13.19 -8.99
C TYR A 206 -16.48 -14.33 -8.49
N ASP A 207 -16.93 -15.55 -8.76
CA ASP A 207 -16.17 -16.76 -8.46
C ASP A 207 -14.81 -16.71 -9.16
N GLN A 208 -13.74 -16.85 -8.37
CA GLN A 208 -12.37 -16.66 -8.86
C GLN A 208 -11.95 -17.63 -9.97
N ASN A 209 -12.64 -18.76 -10.14
CA ASN A 209 -12.28 -19.78 -11.12
C ASN A 209 -13.18 -19.73 -12.36
N THR A 210 -14.47 -19.51 -12.16
CA THR A 210 -15.51 -19.62 -13.18
C THR A 210 -15.92 -18.28 -13.77
N LEU A 211 -15.55 -17.16 -13.12
CA LEU A 211 -15.95 -15.79 -13.50
C LEU A 211 -17.47 -15.56 -13.48
N LYS A 212 -18.23 -16.41 -12.78
CA LYS A 212 -19.68 -16.24 -12.60
C LYS A 212 -19.96 -15.39 -11.37
N PRO A 213 -21.04 -14.59 -11.36
CA PRO A 213 -21.46 -13.85 -10.17
C PRO A 213 -21.53 -14.76 -8.94
N ALA A 214 -20.92 -14.31 -7.84
CA ALA A 214 -20.87 -15.05 -6.59
C ALA A 214 -21.63 -14.31 -5.48
N LYS A 215 -22.11 -15.05 -4.49
CA LYS A 215 -22.65 -14.47 -3.25
C LYS A 215 -21.50 -14.08 -2.31
N ALA A 216 -21.76 -13.16 -1.39
CA ALA A 216 -20.84 -12.84 -0.30
C ALA A 216 -21.43 -13.27 1.04
N ARG A 217 -21.83 -12.33 1.89
CA ARG A 217 -22.52 -12.63 3.15
C ARG A 217 -23.90 -13.26 2.87
N ASN A 218 -24.53 -13.86 3.88
CA ASN A 218 -25.82 -14.54 3.72
C ASN A 218 -26.93 -13.64 3.13
N PHE A 219 -26.86 -12.33 3.39
CA PHE A 219 -27.79 -11.33 2.87
C PHE A 219 -27.32 -10.65 1.58
N GLU A 220 -26.25 -11.16 0.95
CA GLU A 220 -25.67 -10.65 -0.30
C GLU A 220 -25.64 -11.75 -1.36
N PRO A 221 -26.78 -12.05 -1.99
CA PRO A 221 -26.85 -13.06 -3.04
C PRO A 221 -26.04 -12.64 -4.27
N ALA A 222 -25.79 -13.58 -5.18
CA ALA A 222 -25.24 -13.28 -6.49
C ALA A 222 -26.25 -12.42 -7.28
N SER A 223 -25.96 -11.12 -7.42
CA SER A 223 -26.85 -10.16 -8.08
C SER A 223 -26.06 -9.06 -8.78
N LEU A 224 -26.68 -8.44 -9.79
CA LEU A 224 -26.21 -7.19 -10.37
C LEU A 224 -26.08 -6.12 -9.27
N SER A 225 -24.99 -5.37 -9.28
CA SER A 225 -24.71 -4.31 -8.32
C SER A 225 -24.57 -2.98 -9.04
N THR A 226 -25.50 -2.06 -8.80
CA THR A 226 -25.48 -0.72 -9.38
C THR A 226 -24.36 0.13 -8.79
N SER A 227 -24.10 0.04 -7.48
CA SER A 227 -23.04 0.81 -6.81
C SER A 227 -21.66 0.47 -7.37
N GLU A 228 -21.29 -0.82 -7.38
CA GLU A 228 -19.96 -1.26 -7.80
C GLU A 228 -19.74 -1.01 -9.30
N SER A 229 -20.80 -1.11 -10.10
CA SER A 229 -20.72 -0.87 -11.53
C SER A 229 -20.39 0.58 -11.88
N VAL A 230 -20.72 1.55 -11.03
CA VAL A 230 -20.31 2.96 -11.24
C VAL A 230 -18.79 3.10 -11.20
N GLY A 231 -18.12 2.43 -10.25
CA GLY A 231 -16.66 2.44 -10.15
C GLY A 231 -15.99 1.84 -11.38
N ILE A 232 -16.51 0.71 -11.86
CA ILE A 232 -16.03 0.03 -13.07
C ILE A 232 -16.18 0.93 -14.30
N VAL A 233 -17.36 1.51 -14.53
CA VAL A 233 -17.60 2.41 -15.67
C VAL A 233 -16.67 3.62 -15.62
N LYS A 234 -16.54 4.26 -14.44
CA LYS A 234 -15.62 5.40 -14.27
C LYS A 234 -14.17 5.02 -14.56
N PHE A 235 -13.73 3.83 -14.16
CA PHE A 235 -12.39 3.33 -14.50
C PHE A 235 -12.23 3.14 -16.00
N LEU A 236 -13.17 2.46 -16.67
CA LEU A 236 -13.12 2.21 -18.11
C LEU A 236 -13.10 3.51 -18.92
N MET A 237 -13.87 4.53 -18.51
CA MET A 237 -13.90 5.84 -19.16
C MET A 237 -12.58 6.62 -19.06
N ARG A 238 -11.66 6.24 -18.16
CA ARG A 238 -10.32 6.86 -18.06
C ARG A 238 -9.31 6.27 -19.04
N LEU A 239 -9.60 5.11 -19.62
CA LEU A 239 -8.67 4.44 -20.53
C LEU A 239 -8.61 5.21 -21.86
N LYS A 240 -7.39 5.47 -22.33
CA LYS A 240 -7.16 6.11 -23.62
C LYS A 240 -7.32 5.07 -24.73
N SER A 241 -7.97 5.45 -25.82
CA SER A 241 -8.15 4.61 -27.02
C SER A 241 -8.74 3.22 -26.71
N PRO A 242 -9.96 3.14 -26.13
CA PRO A 242 -10.61 1.86 -25.87
C PRO A 242 -10.78 1.06 -27.17
N SER A 243 -10.68 -0.27 -27.08
CA SER A 243 -11.01 -1.15 -28.20
C SER A 243 -12.51 -1.02 -28.55
N PRO A 244 -12.92 -1.37 -29.78
CA PRO A 244 -14.33 -1.53 -30.11
C PRO A 244 -15.04 -2.47 -29.13
N ALA A 245 -16.34 -2.25 -28.96
CA ALA A 245 -17.24 -3.10 -28.20
C ALA A 245 -17.51 -4.43 -28.90
#